data_AF-R9LLI6-F1
#
_entry.id   AF-R9LLI6-F1
#
_cell.length_a   1.000
_cell.length_b   1.000
_cell.length_c   1.000
_cell.angle_alpha   90.00
_cell.angle_beta   90.00
_cell.angle_gamma   90.00
#
_symmetry.space_group_name_H-M   'P 1'
#
loop_
_entity.id
_entity.type
_entity.pdbx_description
1 polymer ?
#
loop_
_entity_poly.entity_id
_entity_poly.type
_entity_poly.pdbx_seq_one_letter_code
_entity_poly.pdbx_strand_id
1 'polypeptide(L)'
;MNVGLEERGVYEDFNPYETYFFKIGAHGLVCFHGRNYSIKQRLSAEQTSKLISDPRFYRISTNCYVNLTQVSEIRDNVVWFRDERHGIKTISVPRRNLEQLKRLIPSQRGKVTAGVN
;
A
#
# COMPACT_ATOMS: atom_id res chain seq x y z
N MET A 1 7.05 -21.78 30.58
CA MET A 1 7.31 -20.55 29.81
C MET A 1 7.19 -20.90 28.34
N ASN A 2 6.11 -20.52 27.67
CA ASN A 2 6.03 -20.69 26.22
C ASN A 2 6.92 -19.63 25.59
N VAL A 3 8.14 -20.03 25.24
CA VAL A 3 8.99 -19.28 24.32
C VAL A 3 8.22 -19.26 23.00
N GLY A 4 7.48 -18.18 22.77
CA GLY A 4 6.93 -17.88 21.46
C GLY A 4 8.12 -17.78 20.54
N LEU A 5 8.28 -18.78 19.67
CA LEU A 5 9.23 -18.77 18.58
C LEU A 5 9.09 -17.41 17.91
N GLU A 6 10.10 -16.56 18.06
CA GLU A 6 10.29 -15.43 17.16
C GLU A 6 10.45 -16.08 15.79
N GLU A 7 9.36 -16.12 15.02
CA GLU A 7 9.41 -16.34 13.59
C GLU A 7 10.25 -15.19 13.03
N ARG A 8 11.59 -15.36 13.04
CA ARG A 8 12.54 -14.61 12.23
C ARG A 8 12.26 -15.04 10.78
N GLY A 9 11.12 -14.56 10.27
CA GLY A 9 10.59 -14.96 8.99
C GLY A 9 11.35 -14.25 7.88
N VAL A 10 12.07 -15.04 7.07
CA VAL A 10 12.28 -15.07 5.60
C VAL A 10 12.27 -13.76 4.77
N TYR A 11 11.83 -12.62 5.29
CA TYR A 11 11.77 -11.32 4.65
C TYR A 11 12.47 -10.26 5.52
N GLU A 12 13.74 -10.50 5.89
CA GLU A 12 14.57 -9.51 6.61
C GLU A 12 14.69 -8.18 5.81
N ASP A 13 14.35 -8.18 4.51
CA ASP A 13 14.34 -7.00 3.63
C ASP A 13 12.94 -6.53 3.17
N PHE A 14 11.87 -6.81 3.92
CA PHE A 14 10.55 -6.28 3.56
C PHE A 14 10.50 -4.76 3.73
N ASN A 15 10.45 -4.04 2.59
CA ASN A 15 10.25 -2.60 2.57
C ASN A 15 8.75 -2.25 2.44
N PRO A 16 8.08 -1.78 3.51
CA PRO A 16 6.65 -1.44 3.46
C PRO A 16 6.34 -0.32 2.46
N TYR A 17 7.33 0.49 2.07
CA TYR A 17 7.14 1.60 1.12
C TYR A 17 7.02 1.16 -0.34
N GLU A 18 7.28 -0.12 -0.65
CA GLU A 18 7.05 -0.71 -1.96
C GLU A 18 5.65 -1.31 -2.11
N THR A 19 4.87 -1.37 -1.03
CA THR A 19 3.48 -1.85 -1.08
C THR A 19 2.58 -0.87 -1.83
N TYR A 20 1.55 -1.39 -2.48
CA TYR A 20 0.50 -0.58 -3.11
C TYR A 20 -0.49 -0.05 -2.08
N PHE A 21 -0.94 -0.93 -1.20
CA PHE A 21 -1.77 -0.58 -0.07
C PHE A 21 -1.52 -1.58 1.05
N PHE A 22 -1.98 -1.24 2.25
CA PHE A 22 -2.02 -2.18 3.35
C PHE A 22 -3.32 -2.06 4.14
N LYS A 23 -3.65 -3.16 4.82
CA LYS A 23 -4.80 -3.24 5.72
C LYS A 23 -4.37 -3.61 7.12
N ILE A 24 -4.83 -2.85 8.10
CA ILE A 24 -4.63 -3.14 9.52
C ILE A 24 -5.74 -4.09 9.98
N GLY A 25 -5.32 -5.23 10.52
CA GLY A 25 -6.17 -6.22 11.16
C GLY A 25 -6.10 -6.12 12.67
N ALA A 26 -6.66 -7.14 13.35
CA ALA A 26 -6.64 -7.20 14.80
C ALA A 26 -5.22 -7.41 15.35
N HIS A 27 -4.99 -6.91 16.57
CA HIS A 27 -3.79 -7.15 17.37
C HIS A 27 -2.45 -6.88 16.64
N GLY A 28 -2.40 -5.83 15.81
CA GLY A 28 -1.16 -5.41 15.12
C GLY A 28 -0.82 -6.23 13.88
N LEU A 29 -1.71 -7.13 13.42
CA LEU A 29 -1.54 -7.80 12.15
C LEU A 29 -1.76 -6.83 10.99
N VAL A 30 -0.80 -6.68 10.09
CA VAL A 30 -0.89 -5.83 8.90
C VAL A 30 -0.74 -6.69 7.65
N CYS A 31 -1.67 -6.53 6.71
CA CYS A 31 -1.65 -7.20 5.41
C CYS A 31 -1.15 -6.21 4.36
N PHE A 32 0.04 -6.43 3.83
CA PHE A 32 0.65 -5.65 2.76
C PHE A 32 0.36 -6.28 1.41
N HIS A 33 -0.04 -5.46 0.44
CA HIS A 33 -0.33 -5.88 -0.93
C HIS A 33 0.58 -5.12 -1.89
N GLY A 34 1.58 -5.81 -2.44
CA GLY A 34 2.51 -5.24 -3.40
C GLY A 34 2.33 -5.82 -4.80
N ARG A 35 3.36 -5.61 -5.63
CA ARG A 35 3.39 -5.96 -7.05
C ARG A 35 3.06 -7.43 -7.32
N ASN A 36 3.77 -8.33 -6.64
CA ASN A 36 3.69 -9.78 -6.85
C ASN A 36 3.47 -10.54 -5.54
N TYR A 37 3.01 -9.87 -4.48
CA TYR A 37 2.89 -10.48 -3.16
C TYR A 37 1.68 -9.98 -2.39
N SER A 38 1.27 -10.78 -1.41
CA SER A 38 0.45 -10.34 -0.29
C SER A 38 1.03 -10.97 0.97
N ILE A 39 1.58 -10.16 1.86
CA ILE A 39 2.31 -10.60 3.05
C ILE A 39 1.55 -10.12 4.28
N LYS A 40 1.45 -10.99 5.28
CA LYS A 40 0.92 -10.66 6.61
C LYS A 40 2.09 -10.56 7.57
N GLN A 41 2.19 -9.43 8.26
CA GLN A 41 3.23 -9.21 9.25
C GLN A 41 2.62 -8.61 10.51
N ARG A 42 3.06 -9.05 11.67
CA ARG A 42 2.68 -8.42 12.93
C ARG A 42 3.64 -7.27 13.20
N LEU A 43 3.08 -6.08 13.37
CA LEU A 43 3.83 -4.89 13.74
C LEU A 43 3.57 -4.54 15.20
N SER A 44 4.58 -3.99 15.86
CA SER A 44 4.40 -3.32 17.14
C SER A 44 3.51 -2.08 16.99
N ALA A 45 2.98 -1.57 18.11
CA ALA A 45 2.22 -0.32 18.11
C ALA A 45 3.05 0.85 17.58
N GLU A 46 4.34 0.90 17.91
CA GLU A 46 5.26 1.94 17.44
C GLU A 46 5.49 1.84 15.92
N GLN A 47 5.76 0.64 15.41
CA GLN A 47 5.94 0.41 13.97
C GLN A 47 4.67 0.76 13.18
N THR A 48 3.50 0.37 13.70
CA THR A 48 2.21 0.71 13.10
C THR A 48 1.99 2.23 13.09
N SER A 49 2.28 2.90 14.20
CA SER A 49 2.16 4.37 14.34
C SER A 49 3.06 5.11 13.35
N LYS A 50 4.32 4.69 13.22
CA LYS A 50 5.26 5.22 12.22
C LYS A 50 4.73 5.01 10.80
N LEU A 51 4.21 3.82 10.50
CA LEU A 51 3.70 3.49 9.18
C LEU A 51 2.47 4.32 8.79
N ILE A 52 1.49 4.49 9.70
CA ILE A 52 0.26 5.24 9.40
C ILE A 52 0.42 6.76 9.43
N SER A 53 1.52 7.26 10.00
CA SER A 53 1.85 8.69 10.02
C SER A 53 2.71 9.12 8.85
N ASP A 54 3.25 8.17 8.06
CA ASP A 54 4.04 8.49 6.87
C ASP A 54 3.15 9.12 5.77
N PRO A 55 3.52 10.29 5.23
CA PRO A 55 2.71 11.05 4.29
C PRO A 55 2.53 10.36 2.93
N ARG A 56 3.32 9.32 2.61
CA ARG A 56 3.11 8.51 1.41
C ARG A 56 1.84 7.68 1.49
N PHE A 57 1.31 7.42 2.69
CA PHE A 57 0.14 6.60 2.88
C PHE A 57 -1.08 7.44 3.25
N TYR A 58 -2.15 7.26 2.49
CA TYR A 58 -3.43 7.93 2.74
C TYR A 58 -4.51 6.94 3.18
N ARG A 59 -5.16 7.23 4.30
CA ARG A 59 -6.23 6.40 4.85
C ARG A 59 -7.53 6.59 4.05
N ILE A 60 -7.94 5.55 3.33
CA ILE A 60 -9.18 5.55 2.53
C ILE A 60 -10.37 4.94 3.27
N SER A 61 -10.14 4.16 4.33
CA SER A 61 -11.17 3.58 5.19
C SER A 61 -10.63 3.34 6.60
N THR A 62 -11.46 2.81 7.51
CA THR A 62 -11.08 2.59 8.91
C THR A 62 -9.75 1.87 9.08
N ASN A 63 -9.42 0.93 8.20
CA ASN A 63 -8.21 0.13 8.34
C ASN A 63 -7.41 -0.01 7.04
N CYS A 64 -7.68 0.79 6.01
CA CYS A 64 -7.03 0.66 4.71
C CYS A 64 -6.29 1.93 4.32
N TYR A 65 -5.03 1.75 3.94
CA TYR A 65 -4.09 2.82 3.60
C TYR A 65 -3.51 2.57 2.21
N VAL A 66 -3.58 3.58 1.35
CA VAL A 66 -3.09 3.55 -0.03
C VAL A 66 -1.77 4.28 -0.12
N ASN A 67 -0.79 3.69 -0.79
CA ASN A 67 0.47 4.34 -1.11
C ASN A 67 0.30 5.28 -2.31
N LEU A 68 0.30 6.59 -2.06
CA LEU A 68 0.12 7.64 -3.05
C LEU A 68 1.18 7.59 -4.15
N THR A 69 2.40 7.19 -3.81
CA THR A 69 3.54 7.16 -4.75
C THR A 69 3.46 5.99 -5.75
N GLN A 70 2.63 4.99 -5.44
CA GLN A 70 2.43 3.81 -6.29
C GLN A 70 1.15 3.88 -7.12
N VAL A 71 0.34 4.93 -6.97
CA VAL A 71 -0.87 5.11 -7.78
C VAL A 71 -0.47 5.40 -9.22
N SER A 72 -0.99 4.60 -10.15
CA SER A 72 -0.82 4.80 -11.59
C SER A 72 -1.93 5.70 -12.15
N GLU A 73 -3.17 5.41 -11.78
CA GLU A 73 -4.34 6.16 -12.24
C GLU A 73 -5.52 5.97 -11.27
N ILE A 74 -6.52 6.82 -11.41
CA ILE A 74 -7.82 6.66 -10.77
C ILE A 74 -8.88 6.67 -11.86
N ARG A 75 -9.66 5.60 -11.95
CA ARG A 75 -10.82 5.47 -12.83
C ARG A 75 -12.07 5.36 -11.97
N ASP A 76 -13.01 6.28 -12.15
CA ASP A 76 -14.18 6.44 -11.30
C ASP A 76 -13.82 6.54 -9.81
N ASN A 77 -14.12 5.50 -9.04
CA ASN A 77 -13.82 5.36 -7.62
C ASN A 77 -12.80 4.24 -7.35
N VAL A 78 -12.03 3.84 -8.35
CA VAL A 78 -11.05 2.75 -8.27
C VAL A 78 -9.65 3.29 -8.51
N VAL A 79 -8.76 3.04 -7.56
CA VAL A 79 -7.32 3.29 -7.68
C VAL A 79 -6.67 2.10 -8.36
N TRP A 80 -5.83 2.37 -9.35
CA TRP A 80 -5.06 1.38 -10.08
C TRP A 80 -3.57 1.57 -9.78
N PHE A 81 -2.89 0.47 -9.46
CA PHE A 81 -1.45 0.47 -9.16
C PHE A 81 -0.59 -0.11 -10.30
N ARG A 82 -1.21 -0.85 -11.22
CA ARG A 82 -0.57 -1.40 -12.43
C ARG A 82 -1.55 -1.40 -13.60
N ASP A 83 -0.97 -1.51 -14.80
CA ASP A 83 -1.67 -1.81 -16.03
C ASP A 83 -2.01 -3.32 -16.17
N GLU A 84 -2.84 -3.63 -17.16
CA GLU A 84 -3.37 -4.98 -17.41
C GLU A 84 -2.27 -5.98 -17.79
N ARG A 85 -1.14 -5.52 -18.34
CA ARG A 85 -0.05 -6.37 -18.84
C ARG A 85 0.62 -7.19 -17.75
N HIS A 86 0.53 -6.74 -16.50
CA HIS A 86 1.30 -7.32 -15.42
C HIS A 86 0.49 -7.72 -14.19
N GLY A 87 -0.81 -7.94 -14.37
CA GLY A 87 -1.74 -8.25 -13.29
C GLY A 87 -2.27 -6.98 -12.64
N ILE A 88 -3.57 -6.75 -12.84
CA ILE A 88 -4.28 -5.61 -12.28
C ILE A 88 -4.30 -5.74 -10.74
N LYS A 89 -3.80 -4.71 -10.06
CA LYS A 89 -4.04 -4.49 -8.63
C LYS A 89 -4.80 -3.19 -8.48
N THR A 90 -6.01 -3.30 -7.93
CA THR A 90 -6.91 -2.19 -7.74
C THR A 90 -7.48 -2.16 -6.32
N ILE A 91 -7.94 -0.99 -5.91
CA ILE A 91 -8.74 -0.85 -4.70
C ILE A 91 -9.83 0.20 -4.89
N SER A 92 -11.04 -0.13 -4.42
CA SER A 92 -12.15 0.81 -4.40
C SER A 92 -11.96 1.82 -3.28
N VAL A 93 -12.19 3.09 -3.58
CA VAL A 93 -12.07 4.23 -2.67
C VAL A 93 -13.45 4.84 -2.46
N PRO A 94 -13.88 5.08 -1.20
CA PRO A 94 -15.12 5.80 -0.94
C PRO A 94 -15.12 7.18 -1.60
N ARG A 95 -16.24 7.60 -2.20
CA ARG A 95 -16.35 8.89 -2.93
C ARG A 95 -15.86 10.08 -2.09
N ARG A 96 -16.14 10.10 -0.78
CA ARG A 96 -15.69 11.17 0.14
C ARG A 96 -14.17 11.32 0.25
N ASN A 97 -13.42 10.24 -0.01
CA ASN A 97 -11.97 10.21 0.04
C ASN A 97 -11.32 10.50 -1.32
N LEU A 98 -12.09 10.37 -2.40
CA LEU A 98 -11.60 10.43 -3.78
C LEU A 98 -10.97 11.79 -4.12
N GLU A 99 -11.65 12.87 -3.80
CA GLU A 99 -11.19 14.23 -4.13
C GLU A 99 -9.91 14.60 -3.36
N GLN A 100 -9.83 14.22 -2.09
CA GLN A 100 -8.62 14.42 -1.31
C GLN A 100 -7.46 13.56 -1.82
N LEU A 101 -7.72 12.29 -2.16
CA LEU A 101 -6.72 11.39 -2.72
C LEU A 101 -6.12 11.96 -4.02
N LYS A 102 -6.96 12.44 -4.95
CA LYS A 102 -6.51 13.07 -6.20
C LYS A 102 -5.59 14.27 -5.98
N ARG A 103 -5.86 15.09 -4.97
CA ARG A 103 -5.04 16.27 -4.62
C ARG A 103 -3.68 15.90 -4.02
N LEU A 104 -3.61 14.76 -3.33
CA LEU A 104 -2.41 14.31 -2.63
C LEU A 104 -1.49 13.44 -3.48
N ILE A 105 -1.99 12.84 -4.56
CA ILE A 105 -1.16 12.10 -5.49
C ILE A 105 -0.15 13.06 -6.11
N PRO A 106 1.15 12.78 -6.01
CA PRO A 106 2.16 13.58 -6.67
C PRO A 106 1.85 13.65 -8.16
N SER A 107 1.80 14.85 -8.74
CA SER A 107 1.68 15.02 -10.19
C SER A 107 2.78 14.21 -10.86
N GLN A 108 2.45 13.08 -11.47
CA GLN A 108 3.41 12.30 -12.25
C GLN A 108 3.71 13.04 -13.55
N ARG A 109 4.47 14.13 -13.48
CA ARG A 109 5.20 14.65 -14.64
C ARG A 109 6.33 13.68 -14.93
N GLY A 110 6.12 12.80 -15.91
CA GLY A 110 7.19 12.10 -16.62
C GLY A 110 7.54 10.70 -16.11
N LYS A 111 6.62 9.75 -16.24
CA LYS A 111 7.03 8.41 -16.70
C LYS A 111 6.74 8.35 -18.19
N VAL A 112 7.62 9.00 -18.95
CA VAL A 112 7.77 8.71 -20.38
C VAL A 112 8.07 7.23 -20.46
N THR A 113 7.11 6.45 -20.95
CA THR A 113 7.38 5.15 -21.53
C THR A 113 8.39 5.36 -22.63
N ALA A 114 9.68 5.19 -22.30
CA ALA A 114 10.72 5.04 -23.29
C ALA A 114 10.32 3.84 -24.15
N GLY A 115 10.09 4.12 -25.42
CA GLY A 115 9.70 3.15 -26.41
C GLY A 115 10.71 2.01 -26.49
N VAL A 116 10.14 0.87 -26.83
CA VAL A 116 10.78 -0.28 -27.45
C VAL A 116 11.84 0.19 -28.46
N ASN A 117 13.04 -0.39 -28.39
CA ASN A 117 13.85 -0.66 -29.58
C ASN A 117 14.00 -2.17 -29.67
#